data_AF-A0A538FD68-F1
#
_entry.id   AF-A0A538FD68-F1
#
_cell.length_a   1.000
_cell.length_b   1.000
_cell.length_c   1.000
_cell.angle_alpha   90.00
_cell.angle_beta   90.00
_cell.angle_gamma   90.00
#
_symmetry.space_group_name_H-M   'P 1'
#
loop_
_entity.id
_entity.type
_entity.pdbx_description
1 polymer ?
#
loop_
_entity_poly.entity_id
_entity_poly.type
_entity_poly.pdbx_seq_one_letter_code
_entity_poly.pdbx_strand_id
1 'polypeptide(L)'
;MQTAELLLALLVIVAALVTVSRKIRVPYPVLLLLGGLVVGLVPGIPRFELDPQIVFLVVLPPLLYVSAFLTPIRDFKTNLKNIASLAVGLVAVSAGVVAAVAMVLVPGMTWPLAVALGAIVSPPDAVAATAIAQRLAVPRRIISILEGESLLNDGTALTIYRAAVGAAAAAAAVSVLGSLASFVFVALGGILIGLVVGWIVVWVRTRIDD
;
A
#
# COMPACT_ATOMS: atom_id res chain seq x y z
N MET A 1 18.49 -27.16 -3.05
CA MET A 1 17.29 -27.95 -3.40
C MET A 1 16.12 -27.60 -2.49
N GLN A 2 16.28 -27.56 -1.16
CA GLN A 2 15.21 -27.21 -0.19
C GLN A 2 14.49 -25.86 -0.41
N THR A 3 15.16 -24.79 -0.81
CA THR A 3 14.54 -23.47 -0.98
C THR A 3 13.61 -23.39 -2.19
N ALA A 4 13.99 -24.00 -3.31
CA ALA A 4 13.15 -24.06 -4.51
C ALA A 4 11.89 -24.90 -4.27
N GLU A 5 12.03 -26.03 -3.58
CA GLU A 5 10.90 -26.88 -3.18
C GLU A 5 9.95 -26.16 -2.23
N LEU A 6 10.47 -25.42 -1.24
CA LEU A 6 9.67 -24.59 -0.34
C LEU A 6 8.91 -23.48 -1.07
N LEU A 7 9.58 -22.76 -1.98
CA LEU A 7 8.94 -21.72 -2.78
C LEU A 7 7.85 -22.30 -3.68
N LEU A 8 8.11 -23.46 -4.29
CA LEU A 8 7.14 -24.14 -5.15
C LEU A 8 5.95 -24.66 -4.34
N ALA A 9 6.19 -25.23 -3.15
CA ALA A 9 5.14 -25.63 -2.22
C ALA A 9 4.30 -24.43 -1.78
N LEU A 10 4.93 -23.28 -1.46
CA LEU A 10 4.23 -22.06 -1.10
C LEU A 10 3.37 -21.53 -2.26
N LEU A 11 3.90 -21.54 -3.49
CA LEU A 11 3.13 -21.16 -4.68
C LEU A 11 1.92 -22.06 -4.91
N VAL A 12 2.07 -23.38 -4.70
CA VAL A 12 0.96 -24.33 -4.77
C VAL A 12 -0.09 -24.04 -3.70
N ILE A 13 0.33 -23.78 -2.45
CA ILE A 13 -0.58 -23.41 -1.36
C ILE A 13 -1.34 -22.12 -1.71
N VAL A 14 -0.64 -21.09 -2.18
CA VAL A 14 -1.27 -19.82 -2.61
C VAL A 14 -2.28 -20.07 -3.73
N ALA A 15 -1.92 -20.83 -4.77
CA ALA A 15 -2.83 -21.17 -5.86
C ALA A 15 -4.06 -21.94 -5.38
N ALA A 16 -3.89 -22.90 -4.47
CA ALA A 16 -4.98 -23.65 -3.86
C ALA A 16 -5.91 -22.75 -3.05
N LEU A 17 -5.37 -21.90 -2.17
CA LEU A 17 -6.14 -20.96 -1.36
C LEU A 17 -6.91 -19.96 -2.23
N VAL A 18 -6.29 -19.43 -3.28
CA VAL A 18 -6.96 -18.56 -4.26
C VAL A 18 -8.09 -19.29 -4.96
N THR A 19 -7.88 -20.55 -5.36
CA THR A 19 -8.91 -21.36 -6.02
C THR A 19 -10.10 -21.62 -5.08
N VAL A 20 -9.83 -21.98 -3.82
CA VAL A 20 -10.84 -22.16 -2.79
C VAL A 20 -11.60 -20.85 -2.54
N SER A 21 -10.90 -19.71 -2.44
CA SER A 21 -11.51 -18.38 -2.22
C SER A 21 -12.59 -18.06 -3.27
N ARG A 22 -12.32 -18.38 -4.53
CA ARG A 22 -13.25 -18.18 -5.63
C ARG A 22 -14.47 -19.10 -5.49
N LYS A 23 -14.26 -20.36 -5.09
CA LYS A 23 -15.33 -21.35 -4.90
C LYS A 23 -16.26 -21.00 -3.73
N ILE A 24 -15.72 -20.60 -2.59
CA ILE A 24 -16.50 -20.23 -1.39
C ILE A 24 -16.93 -18.77 -1.35
N ARG A 25 -16.58 -17.99 -2.39
CA ARG A 25 -16.93 -16.57 -2.56
C ARG A 25 -16.42 -15.63 -1.46
N VAL A 26 -15.31 -15.97 -0.83
CA VAL A 26 -14.62 -15.13 0.17
C VAL A 26 -13.49 -14.36 -0.51
N PRO A 27 -13.20 -13.09 -0.13
CA PRO A 27 -12.04 -12.36 -0.64
C PRO A 27 -10.74 -13.12 -0.38
N TYR A 28 -9.92 -13.26 -1.43
CA TYR A 28 -8.68 -14.02 -1.34
C TYR A 28 -7.70 -13.51 -0.27
N PRO A 29 -7.57 -12.20 0.07
CA PRO A 29 -6.64 -11.76 1.11
C PRO A 29 -6.91 -12.40 2.47
N VAL A 30 -8.19 -12.64 2.81
CA VAL A 30 -8.59 -13.28 4.07
C VAL A 30 -8.03 -14.70 4.16
N LEU A 31 -8.19 -15.48 3.09
CA LEU A 31 -7.70 -16.87 3.07
C LEU A 31 -6.18 -16.95 2.97
N LEU A 32 -5.53 -16.00 2.29
CA LEU A 32 -4.07 -15.92 2.26
C LEU A 32 -3.50 -15.59 3.65
N LEU A 33 -4.12 -14.67 4.39
CA LEU A 33 -3.74 -14.35 5.77
C LEU A 33 -3.88 -15.56 6.68
N LEU A 34 -5.06 -16.21 6.68
CA LEU A 34 -5.31 -17.38 7.52
C LEU A 34 -4.42 -18.57 7.13
N GLY A 35 -4.24 -18.82 5.83
CA GLY A 35 -3.36 -19.86 5.33
C GLY A 35 -1.90 -19.60 5.70
N GLY A 36 -1.42 -18.37 5.54
CA GLY A 36 -0.08 -17.96 5.95
C GLY A 36 0.14 -18.09 7.46
N LEU A 37 -0.86 -17.75 8.27
CA LEU A 37 -0.82 -17.95 9.73
C LEU A 37 -0.72 -19.43 10.10
N VAL A 38 -1.57 -20.28 9.49
CA VAL A 38 -1.53 -21.73 9.73
C VAL A 38 -0.18 -22.31 9.34
N VAL A 39 0.34 -21.96 8.17
CA VAL A 39 1.68 -22.38 7.71
C VAL A 39 2.77 -21.88 8.66
N GLY A 40 2.70 -20.62 9.12
CA GLY A 40 3.66 -20.03 10.04
C GLY A 40 3.69 -20.67 11.43
N LEU A 41 2.61 -21.35 11.84
CA LEU A 41 2.53 -22.11 13.09
C LEU A 41 3.07 -23.55 12.96
N VAL A 42 3.36 -24.03 11.76
CA VAL A 42 3.89 -25.39 11.54
C VAL A 42 5.36 -25.45 12.01
N PRO A 43 5.69 -26.28 13.01
CA PRO A 43 7.07 -26.43 13.46
C PRO A 43 7.93 -27.06 12.37
N GLY A 44 9.14 -26.52 12.17
CA GLY A 44 10.09 -27.01 11.17
C GLY A 44 10.09 -26.26 9.83
N ILE A 45 9.16 -25.33 9.61
CA ILE A 45 9.23 -24.42 8.46
C ILE A 45 10.23 -23.29 8.77
N PRO A 46 11.24 -23.04 7.90
CA PRO A 46 12.18 -21.95 8.09
C PRO A 46 11.44 -20.61 8.14
N ARG A 47 11.82 -19.73 9.09
CA ARG A 47 11.35 -18.34 9.09
C ARG A 47 11.97 -17.63 7.89
N PHE A 48 11.15 -17.39 6.88
CA PHE A 48 11.58 -16.67 5.69
C PHE A 48 11.41 -15.18 5.93
N GLU A 49 12.52 -14.49 6.20
CA GLU A 49 12.54 -13.03 6.28
C GLU A 49 12.79 -12.46 4.88
N LEU A 50 11.75 -11.87 4.30
CA LEU A 50 11.87 -11.12 3.05
C LEU A 50 12.50 -9.77 3.34
N ASP A 51 13.55 -9.43 2.60
CA ASP A 51 14.10 -8.08 2.62
C ASP A 51 13.01 -7.08 2.15
N PRO A 52 12.60 -6.12 2.98
CA PRO A 52 11.61 -5.12 2.61
C PRO A 52 11.97 -4.34 1.34
N GLN A 53 13.26 -4.17 1.04
CA GLN A 53 13.71 -3.49 -0.17
C GLN A 53 13.26 -4.20 -1.44
N ILE A 54 13.19 -5.54 -1.41
CA ILE A 54 12.69 -6.32 -2.55
C ILE A 54 11.21 -5.99 -2.78
N VAL A 55 10.42 -5.91 -1.71
CA VAL A 55 9.00 -5.55 -1.82
C VAL A 55 8.85 -4.13 -2.38
N PHE A 56 9.60 -3.16 -1.84
CA PHE A 56 9.50 -1.76 -2.26
C PHE A 56 10.01 -1.49 -3.68
N LEU A 57 11.06 -2.19 -4.12
CA LEU A 57 11.73 -1.92 -5.41
C LEU A 57 11.29 -2.85 -6.54
N VAL A 58 10.84 -4.07 -6.23
CA VAL A 58 10.51 -5.08 -7.24
C VAL A 58 9.01 -5.34 -7.29
N VAL A 59 8.33 -5.41 -6.14
CA VAL A 59 6.91 -5.81 -6.08
C VAL A 59 5.98 -4.61 -6.22
N LEU A 60 6.18 -3.54 -5.46
CA LEU A 60 5.30 -2.37 -5.49
C LEU A 60 5.29 -1.64 -6.84
N PRO A 61 6.42 -1.35 -7.52
CA PRO A 61 6.39 -0.51 -8.71
C PRO A 61 5.53 -1.10 -9.84
N PRO A 62 5.61 -2.40 -10.19
CA PRO A 62 4.70 -3.01 -11.15
C PRO A 62 3.23 -2.96 -10.73
N LEU A 63 2.92 -3.21 -9.45
CA LEU A 63 1.54 -3.19 -8.93
C LEU A 63 0.93 -1.78 -9.02
N LEU A 64 1.69 -0.76 -8.62
CA LEU A 64 1.29 0.64 -8.71
C LEU A 64 1.16 1.09 -10.18
N TYR A 65 2.08 0.66 -11.05
CA TYR A 65 2.02 0.96 -12.48
C TYR A 65 0.76 0.40 -13.13
N VAL A 66 0.44 -0.88 -12.91
CA VAL A 66 -0.76 -1.51 -13.46
C VAL A 66 -2.02 -0.82 -12.94
N SER A 67 -2.06 -0.53 -11.63
CA SER A 67 -3.21 0.15 -11.01
C SER A 67 -3.41 1.56 -11.58
N ALA A 68 -2.33 2.33 -11.74
CA ALA A 68 -2.37 3.65 -12.36
C ALA A 68 -2.75 3.60 -13.83
N PHE A 69 -2.28 2.60 -14.57
CA PHE A 69 -2.57 2.41 -16.01
C PHE A 69 -4.04 2.06 -16.27
N LEU A 70 -4.66 1.26 -15.39
CA LEU A 70 -6.06 0.87 -15.50
C LEU A 70 -7.04 1.95 -15.00
N THR A 71 -6.55 2.96 -14.27
CA THR A 71 -7.38 4.02 -13.69
C THR A 71 -7.86 5.00 -14.76
N PRO A 72 -9.19 5.22 -14.93
CA PRO A 72 -9.71 6.20 -15.87
C PRO A 72 -9.34 7.63 -15.45
N ILE A 73 -8.46 8.29 -16.22
CA ILE A 73 -7.96 9.65 -15.93
C ILE A 73 -9.09 10.69 -15.80
N ARG A 74 -10.17 10.55 -16.57
CA ARG A 74 -11.30 11.48 -16.51
C ARG A 74 -12.00 11.42 -15.15
N ASP A 75 -12.34 10.22 -14.69
CA ASP A 75 -13.01 10.00 -13.41
C ASP A 75 -12.11 10.38 -12.23
N PHE A 76 -10.80 10.08 -12.35
CA PHE A 76 -9.79 10.49 -11.38
C PHE A 76 -9.74 12.02 -11.23
N LYS A 77 -9.63 12.75 -12.35
CA LYS A 77 -9.60 14.23 -12.35
C LYS A 77 -10.87 14.84 -11.77
N THR A 78 -12.04 14.31 -12.12
CA THR A 78 -13.33 14.82 -11.61
C THR A 78 -13.49 14.60 -10.11
N ASN A 79 -12.87 13.56 -9.53
CA ASN A 79 -12.97 13.24 -8.11
C ASN A 79 -11.68 13.55 -7.31
N LEU A 80 -10.72 14.28 -7.90
CA LEU A 80 -9.40 14.52 -7.31
C LEU A 80 -9.47 15.10 -5.89
N LYS A 81 -10.41 16.01 -5.63
CA LYS A 81 -10.60 16.60 -4.29
C LYS A 81 -10.99 15.55 -3.25
N ASN A 82 -11.92 14.65 -3.60
CA ASN A 82 -12.37 13.60 -2.69
C ASN A 82 -11.25 12.58 -2.46
N ILE A 83 -10.60 12.15 -3.56
CA ILE A 83 -9.46 11.23 -3.53
C ILE A 83 -8.34 11.81 -2.64
N ALA A 84 -7.96 13.07 -2.84
CA ALA A 84 -6.93 13.72 -2.02
C ALA A 84 -7.34 13.85 -0.54
N SER A 85 -8.61 14.17 -0.26
CA SER A 85 -9.09 14.26 1.13
C SER A 85 -9.05 12.92 1.85
N LEU A 86 -9.34 11.81 1.14
CA LEU A 86 -9.28 10.47 1.70
C LEU A 86 -7.82 10.02 1.82
N ALA A 87 -7.07 10.08 0.73
CA ALA A 87 -5.68 9.61 0.70
C ALA A 87 -4.74 10.36 1.64
N VAL A 88 -4.95 11.67 1.87
CA VAL A 88 -4.11 12.47 2.75
C VAL A 88 -4.77 12.73 4.09
N GLY A 89 -6.00 13.26 4.06
CA GLY A 89 -6.72 13.67 5.26
C GLY A 89 -7.13 12.50 6.13
N LEU A 90 -7.82 11.50 5.57
CA LEU A 90 -8.23 10.32 6.33
C LEU A 90 -7.03 9.55 6.85
N VAL A 91 -5.96 9.40 6.06
CA VAL A 91 -4.71 8.73 6.49
C VAL A 91 -4.03 9.48 7.64
N ALA A 92 -3.93 10.81 7.58
CA ALA A 92 -3.33 11.60 8.65
C ALA A 92 -4.17 11.53 9.94
N VAL A 93 -5.49 11.62 9.82
CA VAL A 93 -6.41 11.53 10.97
C VAL A 93 -6.35 10.14 11.59
N SER A 94 -6.47 9.08 10.78
CA SER A 94 -6.41 7.69 11.28
C SER A 94 -5.05 7.38 11.90
N ALA A 95 -3.94 7.83 11.31
CA ALA A 95 -2.61 7.69 11.90
C ALA A 95 -2.52 8.39 13.25
N GLY A 96 -3.05 9.61 13.37
CA GLY A 96 -3.09 10.35 14.63
C GLY A 96 -3.96 9.67 15.70
N VAL A 97 -5.12 9.15 15.32
CA VAL A 97 -6.02 8.40 16.22
C VAL A 97 -5.33 7.13 16.71
N VAL A 98 -4.75 6.33 15.82
CA VAL A 98 -4.03 5.11 16.20
C VAL A 98 -2.83 5.44 17.09
N ALA A 99 -2.08 6.50 16.79
CA ALA A 99 -0.98 6.95 17.63
C ALA A 99 -1.45 7.33 19.04
N ALA A 100 -2.53 8.12 19.15
CA ALA A 100 -3.10 8.50 20.44
C ALA A 100 -3.57 7.29 21.24
N VAL A 101 -4.24 6.33 20.60
CA VAL A 101 -4.67 5.08 21.23
C VAL A 101 -3.46 4.26 21.70
N ALA A 102 -2.42 4.14 20.86
CA ALA A 102 -1.21 3.40 21.20
C ALA A 102 -0.45 4.01 22.38
N MET A 103 -0.37 5.34 22.46
CA MET A 103 0.22 6.06 23.59
C MET A 103 -0.48 5.76 24.92
N VAL A 104 -1.80 5.52 24.90
CA VAL A 104 -2.57 5.19 26.10
C VAL A 104 -2.45 3.71 26.47
N LEU A 105 -2.48 2.82 25.47
CA LEU A 105 -2.49 1.37 25.69
C LEU A 105 -1.11 0.76 25.94
N VAL A 106 -0.03 1.40 25.47
CA VAL A 106 1.33 0.87 25.54
C VAL A 106 2.20 1.80 26.41
N PRO A 107 2.38 1.49 27.71
CA PRO A 107 3.23 2.28 28.59
C PRO A 107 4.67 2.35 28.07
N GLY A 108 5.25 3.56 28.06
CA GLY A 108 6.63 3.80 27.62
C GLY A 108 6.80 3.96 26.10
N MET A 109 5.73 3.91 25.31
CA MET A 109 5.79 4.23 23.88
C MET A 109 6.06 5.73 23.68
N THR A 110 6.98 6.06 22.76
CA THR A 110 7.27 7.45 22.39
C THR A 110 6.36 7.90 21.25
N TRP A 111 6.09 9.20 21.17
CA TRP A 111 5.28 9.78 20.09
C TRP A 111 5.76 9.40 18.68
N PRO A 112 7.06 9.45 18.35
CA PRO A 112 7.53 8.99 17.04
C PRO A 112 7.20 7.53 16.73
N LEU A 113 7.30 6.63 17.71
CA LEU A 113 6.94 5.22 17.53
C LEU A 113 5.42 5.03 17.39
N ALA A 114 4.63 5.76 18.16
CA ALA A 114 3.17 5.71 18.06
C ALA A 114 2.68 6.25 16.71
N VAL A 115 3.28 7.34 16.20
CA VAL A 115 2.98 7.87 14.87
C VAL A 115 3.43 6.92 13.77
N ALA A 116 4.59 6.25 13.92
CA ALA A 116 5.03 5.23 12.97
C ALA A 116 4.04 4.05 12.93
N LEU A 117 3.56 3.58 14.08
CA LEU A 117 2.50 2.56 14.16
C LEU A 117 1.21 3.05 13.49
N GLY A 118 0.80 4.29 13.77
CA GLY A 118 -0.36 4.89 13.15
C GLY A 118 -0.26 4.95 11.63
N ALA A 119 0.93 5.30 11.10
CA ALA A 119 1.19 5.33 9.66
C ALA A 119 1.15 3.94 9.02
N ILE A 120 1.55 2.89 9.73
CA ILE A 120 1.47 1.50 9.22
C ILE A 120 0.03 1.03 9.12
N VAL A 121 -0.82 1.43 10.08
CA VAL A 121 -2.21 0.94 10.20
C VAL A 121 -3.21 1.80 9.42
N SER A 122 -2.88 3.07 9.15
CA SER A 122 -3.81 4.04 8.57
C SER A 122 -4.28 3.78 7.13
N PRO A 123 -3.47 3.26 6.19
CA PRO A 123 -3.91 3.09 4.81
C PRO A 123 -4.99 2.01 4.69
N PRO A 124 -6.16 2.34 4.14
CA PRO A 124 -7.14 1.33 3.78
C PRO A 124 -6.66 0.51 2.58
N ASP A 125 -6.83 -0.82 2.65
CA ASP A 125 -6.56 -1.73 1.53
C ASP A 125 -7.72 -1.71 0.51
N ALA A 126 -7.54 -0.95 -0.58
CA ALA A 126 -8.54 -0.91 -1.63
C ALA A 126 -8.61 -2.20 -2.44
N VAL A 127 -7.60 -3.07 -2.44
CA VAL A 127 -7.67 -4.34 -3.16
C VAL A 127 -8.70 -5.25 -2.51
N ALA A 128 -8.68 -5.35 -1.18
CA ALA A 128 -9.71 -6.05 -0.42
C ALA A 128 -11.09 -5.41 -0.61
N ALA A 129 -11.19 -4.08 -0.54
CA ALA A 129 -12.45 -3.36 -0.68
C ALA A 129 -13.06 -3.51 -2.09
N THR A 130 -12.25 -3.37 -3.15
CA THR A 130 -12.69 -3.52 -4.54
C THR A 130 -13.11 -4.95 -4.86
N ALA A 131 -12.43 -5.96 -4.30
CA ALA A 131 -12.81 -7.36 -4.45
C ALA A 131 -14.21 -7.68 -3.88
N ILE A 132 -14.66 -6.92 -2.88
CA ILE A 132 -16.02 -6.98 -2.33
C ILE A 132 -16.97 -6.11 -3.17
N ALA A 133 -16.57 -4.88 -3.49
CA ALA A 133 -17.40 -3.92 -4.23
C ALA A 133 -17.81 -4.44 -5.62
N GLN A 134 -16.92 -5.14 -6.32
CA GLN A 134 -17.21 -5.78 -7.61
C GLN A 134 -18.33 -6.83 -7.52
N ARG A 135 -18.56 -7.43 -6.33
CA ARG A 135 -19.63 -8.41 -6.11
C ARG A 135 -20.97 -7.77 -5.76
N LEU A 136 -20.97 -6.52 -5.29
CA LEU A 136 -22.14 -5.79 -4.81
C LEU A 136 -22.72 -4.82 -5.85
N ALA A 137 -22.32 -4.94 -7.12
CA ALA A 137 -22.75 -4.07 -8.22
C ALA A 137 -22.58 -2.56 -7.92
N VAL A 138 -21.51 -2.21 -7.20
CA VAL A 138 -21.22 -0.84 -6.81
C VAL A 138 -20.96 0.04 -8.05
N PRO A 139 -21.48 1.28 -8.13
CA PRO A 139 -21.23 2.19 -9.23
C PRO A 139 -19.73 2.38 -9.52
N ARG A 140 -19.34 2.40 -10.81
CA ARG A 140 -17.94 2.56 -11.25
C ARG A 140 -17.25 3.77 -10.64
N ARG A 141 -17.98 4.87 -10.42
CA ARG A 141 -17.45 6.08 -9.79
C ARG A 141 -16.89 5.81 -8.39
N ILE A 142 -17.54 4.98 -7.59
CA ILE A 142 -17.08 4.66 -6.22
C ILE A 142 -15.83 3.78 -6.29
N ILE A 143 -15.79 2.82 -7.22
CA ILE A 143 -14.62 1.97 -7.47
C ILE A 143 -13.42 2.85 -7.86
N SER A 144 -13.58 3.79 -8.78
CA SER A 144 -12.51 4.70 -9.18
C SER A 144 -12.04 5.64 -8.06
N ILE A 145 -12.93 6.02 -7.13
CA ILE A 145 -12.53 6.79 -5.94
C ILE A 145 -11.70 5.92 -5.00
N LEU A 146 -12.12 4.68 -4.74
CA LEU A 146 -11.39 3.72 -3.89
C LEU A 146 -10.00 3.37 -4.46
N GLU A 147 -9.93 3.09 -5.76
CA GLU A 147 -8.66 2.84 -6.46
C GLU A 147 -7.76 4.08 -6.41
N GLY A 148 -8.33 5.26 -6.68
CA GLY A 148 -7.61 6.53 -6.64
C GLY A 148 -7.07 6.89 -5.25
N GLU A 149 -7.85 6.64 -4.20
CA GLU A 149 -7.41 6.79 -2.80
C GLU A 149 -6.22 5.88 -2.51
N SER A 150 -6.31 4.60 -2.90
CA SER A 150 -5.25 3.62 -2.65
C SER A 150 -3.95 3.88 -3.40
N LEU A 151 -4.03 4.53 -4.56
CA LEU A 151 -2.83 4.93 -5.29
C LEU A 151 -2.01 6.00 -4.55
N LEU A 152 -2.67 6.82 -3.72
CA LEU A 152 -2.05 7.97 -3.04
C LEU A 152 -1.81 7.71 -1.55
N ASN A 153 -2.67 6.93 -0.89
CA ASN A 153 -2.62 6.70 0.56
C ASN A 153 -1.32 6.01 1.00
N ASP A 154 -0.80 5.06 0.22
CA ASP A 154 0.45 4.35 0.46
C ASP A 154 1.64 5.32 0.49
N GLY A 155 1.64 6.29 -0.43
CA GLY A 155 2.65 7.35 -0.48
C GLY A 155 2.58 8.28 0.73
N THR A 156 1.37 8.69 1.12
CA THR A 156 1.16 9.50 2.33
C THR A 156 1.63 8.77 3.57
N ALA A 157 1.22 7.52 3.76
CA ALA A 157 1.58 6.72 4.92
C ALA A 157 3.07 6.41 4.99
N LEU A 158 3.70 6.05 3.86
CA LEU A 158 5.15 5.84 3.81
C LEU A 158 5.91 7.12 4.18
N THR A 159 5.40 8.29 3.79
CA THR A 159 6.02 9.58 4.13
C THR A 159 5.90 9.87 5.64
N ILE A 160 4.72 9.70 6.22
CA ILE A 160 4.50 9.86 7.67
C ILE A 160 5.37 8.86 8.44
N TYR A 161 5.42 7.60 8.00
CA TYR A 161 6.25 6.56 8.59
C TYR A 161 7.74 6.94 8.59
N ARG A 162 8.29 7.37 7.44
CA ARG A 162 9.70 7.77 7.36
C ARG A 162 10.02 8.98 8.23
N ALA A 163 9.14 9.97 8.29
CA ALA A 163 9.31 11.11 9.18
C ALA A 163 9.29 10.69 10.66
N ALA A 164 8.40 9.77 11.02
CA ALA A 164 8.26 9.25 12.37
C ALA A 164 9.48 8.42 12.79
N VAL A 165 9.96 7.51 11.94
CA VAL A 165 11.17 6.71 12.20
C VAL A 165 12.42 7.59 12.27
N GLY A 166 12.54 8.58 11.37
CA GLY A 166 13.65 9.55 11.41
C GLY A 166 13.66 10.37 12.71
N ALA A 167 12.49 10.84 13.15
CA ALA A 167 12.35 11.53 14.42
C ALA A 167 12.68 10.63 15.62
N ALA A 168 12.25 9.35 15.59
CA ALA A 168 12.59 8.37 16.61
C ALA A 168 14.11 8.16 16.71
N ALA A 169 14.79 7.99 15.57
CA ALA A 169 16.23 7.80 15.50
C ALA A 169 17.01 9.03 15.99
N ALA A 170 16.50 10.23 15.73
CA ALA A 170 17.10 11.49 16.17
C ALA A 170 16.72 11.89 17.61
N ALA A 171 15.94 11.07 18.33
CA ALA A 171 15.34 11.42 19.63
C ALA A 171 14.60 12.79 19.61
N ALA A 172 13.97 13.11 18.48
CA ALA A 172 13.29 14.36 18.22
C ALA A 172 11.77 14.17 18.11
N ALA A 173 11.03 15.27 18.19
CA ALA A 173 9.60 15.26 17.90
C ALA A 173 9.33 15.12 16.39
N VAL A 174 8.21 14.49 16.03
CA VAL A 174 7.76 14.42 14.65
C VAL A 174 7.35 15.82 14.18
N SER A 175 8.09 16.38 13.21
CA SER A 175 7.75 17.69 12.64
C SER A 175 6.62 17.54 11.63
N VAL A 176 5.44 18.09 11.96
CA VAL A 176 4.27 18.09 11.05
C VAL A 176 4.59 18.89 9.79
N LEU A 177 5.16 20.09 9.94
CA LEU A 177 5.52 20.94 8.81
C LEU A 177 6.62 20.30 7.94
N GLY A 178 7.62 19.69 8.57
CA GLY A 178 8.68 18.96 7.85
C GLY A 178 8.14 17.75 7.10
N SER A 179 7.18 17.02 7.69
CA SER A 179 6.51 15.88 7.05
C SER A 179 5.66 16.32 5.87
N LEU A 180 4.90 17.41 6.00
CA LEU A 180 4.13 18.02 4.91
C LEU A 180 5.04 18.51 3.78
N ALA A 181 6.14 19.21 4.11
CA ALA A 181 7.10 19.68 3.12
C ALA A 181 7.75 18.50 2.38
N SER A 182 8.13 17.44 3.10
CA SER A 182 8.68 16.21 2.53
C SER A 182 7.67 15.50 1.63
N PHE A 183 6.41 15.42 2.06
CA PHE A 183 5.33 14.85 1.25
C PHE A 183 5.14 15.61 -0.05
N VAL A 184 5.05 16.94 0.02
CA VAL A 184 4.92 17.79 -1.18
C VAL A 184 6.15 17.64 -2.09
N PHE A 185 7.36 17.60 -1.53
CA PHE A 185 8.59 17.40 -2.29
C PHE A 185 8.61 16.05 -3.02
N VAL A 186 8.33 14.96 -2.31
CA VAL A 186 8.29 13.60 -2.90
C VAL A 186 7.16 13.48 -3.92
N ALA A 187 5.98 14.05 -3.65
CA ALA A 187 4.85 14.03 -4.57
C ALA A 187 5.17 14.79 -5.86
N LEU A 188 5.68 16.02 -5.77
CA LEU A 188 6.06 16.82 -6.94
C LEU A 188 7.21 16.18 -7.71
N GLY A 189 8.23 15.65 -7.01
CA GLY A 189 9.34 14.92 -7.63
C GLY A 189 8.87 13.67 -8.37
N GLY A 190 7.97 12.89 -7.75
CA GLY A 190 7.36 11.71 -8.36
C GLY A 190 6.53 12.05 -9.61
N ILE A 191 5.73 13.11 -9.55
CA ILE A 191 4.97 13.62 -10.72
C ILE A 191 5.92 14.02 -11.84
N LEU A 192 6.97 14.81 -11.53
CA LEU A 192 7.93 15.29 -12.52
C LEU A 192 8.65 14.13 -13.21
N ILE A 193 9.21 13.20 -12.42
CA ILE A 193 9.90 12.01 -12.93
C ILE A 193 8.93 11.16 -13.75
N GLY A 194 7.72 10.93 -13.25
CA GLY A 194 6.69 10.17 -13.96
C GLY A 194 6.31 10.78 -15.31
N LEU A 195 6.18 12.10 -15.38
CA LEU A 195 5.91 12.81 -16.64
C LEU A 195 7.07 12.70 -17.63
N VAL A 196 8.32 12.84 -17.16
CA VAL A 196 9.52 12.70 -17.99
C VAL A 196 9.62 11.28 -18.55
N VAL A 197 9.52 10.27 -17.68
CA VAL A 197 9.60 8.86 -18.09
C VAL A 197 8.42 8.51 -19.02
N GLY A 198 7.21 8.94 -18.69
CA GLY A 198 6.03 8.72 -19.53
C GLY A 198 6.18 9.34 -20.92
N TRP A 199 6.72 10.57 -21.00
CA TRP A 199 7.02 11.24 -22.26
C TRP A 199 8.06 10.46 -23.08
N ILE A 200 9.15 10.00 -22.46
CA ILE A 200 10.16 9.16 -23.13
C ILE A 200 9.53 7.88 -23.66
N VAL A 201 8.69 7.19 -22.88
CA VAL A 201 8.03 5.94 -23.30
C VAL A 201 7.12 6.19 -24.50
N VAL A 202 6.31 7.25 -24.47
CA VAL A 202 5.46 7.63 -25.62
C VAL A 202 6.32 7.96 -26.84
N TRP A 203 7.37 8.75 -26.66
CA TRP A 203 8.32 9.13 -27.70
C TRP A 203 8.97 7.91 -28.36
N VAL A 204 9.39 6.92 -27.58
CA VAL A 204 9.95 5.65 -28.10
C VAL A 204 8.87 4.87 -28.85
N ARG A 205 7.67 4.72 -28.28
CA ARG A 205 6.58 3.97 -28.92
C ARG A 205 6.14 4.58 -30.25
N THR A 206 6.15 5.90 -30.39
CA THR A 206 5.82 6.55 -31.67
C THR A 206 6.91 6.41 -32.75
N ARG A 207 8.07 5.83 -32.40
CA ARG A 207 9.21 5.62 -33.31
C ARG A 207 9.45 4.15 -33.64
N ILE A 208 8.76 3.26 -32.94
CA ILE A 208 8.77 1.83 -33.20
C ILE A 208 7.45 1.56 -33.90
N ASP A 209 7.49 1.57 -35.22
CA ASP A 209 6.38 1.10 -36.06
C ASP A 209 6.41 -0.43 -36.06
N ASP A 210 5.43 -1.04 -35.39
CA ASP A 210 4.91 -2.39 -35.69
C ASP A 210 3.44 -2.24 -36.10
#